data_AF-A0A7K2AQT6-F1
#
_entry.id   AF-A0A7K2AQT6-F1
#
_cell.length_a   1.000
_cell.length_b   1.000
_cell.length_c   1.000
_cell.angle_alpha   90.00
_cell.angle_beta   90.00
_cell.angle_gamma   90.00
#
_symmetry.space_group_name_H-M   'P 1'
#
loop_
_entity.id
_entity.type
_entity.pdbx_description
1 polymer ?
#
loop_
_entity_poly.entity_id
_entity_poly.type
_entity_poly.pdbx_seq_one_letter_code
_entity_poly.pdbx_strand_id
1 'polypeptide(L)'
;MSRSPVREALVILGREGLVEVTPRRGASVANLTPDDIIDHYELFGVVAGRAAAMAAESLKDDEIAELTAIHERFEHDSGEDLSALNNAFHRVINSAAPRRTRWLLSHLVRSVPSRYYEFIEGWDSQAVQHHAAILEAISARDADGARRAMEEHLHQSGIAAAELLQRHGYWDEEAEQ
;
A
#
# COMPACT_ATOMS: atom_id res chain seq x y z
N MET A 1 9.03 29.26 -23.91
CA MET A 1 8.83 27.89 -23.37
C MET A 1 7.35 27.68 -23.18
N SER A 2 6.77 26.68 -23.84
CA SER A 2 5.32 26.49 -23.92
C SER A 2 4.75 26.13 -22.54
N ARG A 3 3.62 26.74 -22.18
CA ARG A 3 2.83 26.42 -20.97
C ARG A 3 2.12 25.05 -21.04
N SER A 4 2.36 24.26 -22.09
CA SER A 4 1.65 22.99 -22.38
C SER A 4 2.07 21.83 -21.48
N PRO A 5 3.36 21.55 -21.24
CA PRO A 5 3.79 20.38 -20.47
C PRO A 5 3.34 20.46 -19.01
N VAL A 6 3.42 21.66 -18.41
CA VAL A 6 2.97 21.91 -17.04
C VAL A 6 1.45 21.76 -16.94
N ARG A 7 0.69 22.26 -17.93
CA ARG A 7 -0.76 22.11 -17.95
C ARG A 7 -1.19 20.64 -18.11
N GLU A 8 -0.50 19.88 -18.94
CA GLU A 8 -0.74 18.43 -19.10
C GLU A 8 -0.41 17.68 -17.81
N ALA A 9 0.71 17.99 -17.16
CA ALA A 9 1.06 17.43 -15.85
C ALA A 9 -0.01 17.75 -14.79
N LEU A 10 -0.49 19.00 -14.71
CA LEU A 10 -1.56 19.38 -13.76
C LEU A 10 -2.91 18.71 -14.07
N VAL A 11 -3.21 18.43 -15.34
CA VAL A 11 -4.42 17.66 -15.71
C VAL A 11 -4.28 16.19 -15.33
N ILE A 12 -3.08 15.61 -15.45
CA ILE A 12 -2.80 14.24 -15.01
C ILE A 12 -2.89 14.16 -13.49
N LEU A 13 -2.19 15.03 -12.77
CA LEU A 13 -2.25 15.12 -11.31
C LEU A 13 -3.68 15.38 -10.81
N GLY A 14 -4.46 16.20 -11.52
CA GLY A 14 -5.85 16.46 -11.17
C GLY A 14 -6.79 15.27 -11.41
N ARG A 15 -6.47 14.41 -12.39
CA ARG A 15 -7.17 13.12 -12.59
C ARG A 15 -6.77 12.07 -11.56
N GLU A 16 -5.57 12.18 -11.01
CA GLU A 16 -5.05 11.34 -9.92
C GLU A 16 -5.51 11.82 -8.53
N GLY A 17 -6.27 12.91 -8.46
CA GLY A 17 -6.74 13.50 -7.20
C GLY A 17 -5.66 14.22 -6.40
N LEU A 18 -4.46 14.41 -6.97
CA LEU A 18 -3.30 15.01 -6.30
C LEU A 18 -3.31 16.54 -6.32
N VAL A 19 -4.07 17.13 -7.25
CA VAL A 19 -4.28 18.59 -7.32
C VAL A 19 -5.73 18.93 -7.62
N GLU A 20 -6.24 19.97 -6.99
CA GLU A 20 -7.50 20.60 -7.35
C GLU A 20 -7.27 21.68 -8.39
N VAL A 21 -7.81 21.49 -9.60
CA VAL A 21 -7.71 22.50 -10.67
C VAL A 21 -8.94 23.39 -10.64
N THR A 22 -8.78 24.62 -10.13
CA THR A 22 -9.87 25.61 -10.08
C THR A 22 -9.85 26.49 -11.35
N PRO A 23 -10.97 26.58 -12.11
CA PRO A 23 -11.04 27.44 -13.29
C PRO A 23 -10.65 28.88 -12.98
N ARG A 24 -9.69 29.42 -13.75
CA ARG A 24 -9.15 30.80 -13.62
C ARG A 24 -8.38 31.10 -12.32
N ARG A 25 -8.18 30.12 -11.43
CA ARG A 25 -7.40 30.26 -10.18
C ARG A 25 -6.12 29.43 -10.11
N GLY A 26 -5.93 28.48 -11.03
CA GLY A 26 -4.72 27.65 -11.09
C GLY A 26 -4.99 26.24 -10.53
N ALA A 27 -3.95 25.59 -10.01
CA ALA A 27 -4.05 24.29 -9.36
C ALA A 27 -3.46 24.38 -7.95
N SER A 28 -4.14 23.83 -6.95
CA SER A 28 -3.66 23.64 -5.57
C SER A 28 -3.46 22.16 -5.30
N VAL A 29 -2.61 21.80 -4.34
CA VAL A 29 -2.52 20.41 -3.86
C VAL A 29 -3.86 20.03 -3.23
N ALA A 30 -4.36 18.83 -3.50
CA ALA A 30 -5.57 18.36 -2.85
C ALA A 30 -5.31 18.16 -1.36
N ASN A 31 -6.19 18.71 -0.51
CA ASN A 31 -6.11 18.50 0.93
C ASN A 31 -6.76 17.15 1.25
N LEU A 32 -5.94 16.10 1.36
CA LEU A 32 -6.40 14.80 1.81
C LEU A 32 -6.75 14.88 3.30
N THR A 33 -7.87 14.32 3.71
CA THR A 33 -8.23 14.11 5.11
C THR A 33 -7.65 12.79 5.63
N PRO A 34 -7.61 12.56 6.95
CA PRO A 34 -7.26 11.24 7.49
C PRO A 34 -8.14 10.11 6.92
N ASP A 35 -9.42 10.38 6.74
CA ASP A 35 -10.39 9.42 6.17
C ASP A 35 -10.07 9.11 4.70
N ASP A 36 -9.61 10.08 3.91
CA ASP A 36 -9.19 9.84 2.52
C ASP A 36 -7.96 8.90 2.46
N ILE A 37 -7.05 9.01 3.43
CA ILE A 37 -5.90 8.09 3.52
C ILE A 37 -6.39 6.68 3.83
N ILE A 38 -7.27 6.52 4.81
CA ILE A 38 -7.80 5.20 5.20
C ILE A 38 -8.60 4.59 4.04
N ASP A 39 -9.49 5.35 3.39
CA ASP A 39 -10.28 4.91 2.23
C ASP A 39 -9.39 4.43 1.08
N HIS A 40 -8.31 5.15 0.76
CA HIS A 40 -7.34 4.71 -0.24
C HIS A 40 -6.74 3.33 0.10
N TYR A 41 -6.35 3.13 1.36
CA TYR A 41 -5.80 1.86 1.83
C TYR A 41 -6.85 0.74 1.85
N GLU A 42 -8.11 1.03 2.16
CA GLU A 42 -9.20 0.04 2.09
C GLU A 42 -9.48 -0.38 0.65
N LEU A 43 -9.55 0.56 -0.29
CA LEU A 43 -9.66 0.28 -1.72
C LEU A 43 -8.46 -0.53 -2.23
N PHE A 44 -7.26 -0.21 -1.75
CA PHE A 44 -6.07 -0.99 -2.02
C PHE A 44 -6.18 -2.41 -1.44
N GLY A 45 -6.66 -2.53 -0.21
CA GLY A 45 -6.98 -3.79 0.48
C GLY A 45 -7.91 -4.67 -0.34
N VAL A 46 -8.98 -4.15 -0.91
CA VAL A 46 -9.91 -4.92 -1.75
C VAL A 46 -9.21 -5.54 -2.97
N VAL A 47 -8.35 -4.76 -3.65
CA VAL A 47 -7.64 -5.24 -4.85
C VAL A 47 -6.53 -6.22 -4.45
N ALA A 48 -5.81 -5.95 -3.35
CA ALA A 48 -4.74 -6.79 -2.83
C ALA A 48 -5.30 -8.11 -2.26
N GLY A 49 -6.42 -8.07 -1.54
CA GLY A 49 -7.13 -9.23 -1.02
C GLY A 49 -7.62 -10.15 -2.13
N ARG A 50 -8.07 -9.59 -3.26
CA ARG A 50 -8.31 -10.40 -4.47
C ARG A 50 -7.05 -11.11 -4.96
N ALA A 51 -5.89 -10.46 -4.94
CA ALA A 51 -4.63 -11.10 -5.32
C ALA A 51 -4.20 -12.19 -4.32
N ALA A 52 -4.40 -11.95 -3.01
CA ALA A 52 -4.11 -12.93 -1.95
C ALA A 52 -5.00 -14.18 -2.05
N ALA A 53 -6.30 -14.01 -2.32
CA ALA A 53 -7.20 -15.14 -2.58
C ALA A 53 -6.72 -15.99 -3.75
N MET A 54 -6.35 -15.35 -4.87
CA MET A 54 -5.80 -16.06 -6.04
C MET A 54 -4.48 -16.75 -5.72
N ALA A 55 -3.62 -16.12 -4.90
CA ALA A 55 -2.37 -16.71 -4.47
C ALA A 55 -2.60 -18.00 -3.66
N ALA A 56 -3.57 -18.00 -2.74
CA ALA A 56 -3.96 -19.20 -2.00
C ALA A 56 -4.40 -20.34 -2.93
N GLU A 57 -5.15 -20.02 -3.99
CA GLU A 57 -5.64 -21.01 -4.96
C GLU A 57 -4.55 -21.52 -5.93
N SER A 58 -3.58 -20.69 -6.32
CA SER A 58 -2.72 -20.96 -7.48
C SER A 58 -1.22 -21.00 -7.26
N LEU A 59 -0.69 -20.43 -6.17
CA LEU A 59 0.76 -20.49 -5.92
C LEU A 59 1.20 -21.94 -5.77
N LYS A 60 2.33 -22.30 -6.33
CA LYS A 60 2.92 -23.62 -6.17
C LYS A 60 3.67 -23.72 -4.84
N ASP A 61 3.98 -24.94 -4.42
CA ASP A 61 4.64 -25.18 -3.13
C ASP A 61 6.05 -24.54 -3.07
N ASP A 62 6.75 -24.41 -4.20
CA ASP A 62 8.03 -23.69 -4.28
C ASP A 62 7.86 -22.17 -4.14
N GLU A 63 6.80 -21.60 -4.69
CA GLU A 63 6.46 -20.17 -4.53
C GLU A 63 5.99 -19.86 -3.10
N ILE A 64 5.28 -20.80 -2.45
CA ILE A 64 4.93 -20.68 -1.02
C ILE A 64 6.19 -20.77 -0.15
N ALA A 65 7.11 -21.68 -0.46
CA ALA A 65 8.39 -21.78 0.24
C ALA A 65 9.22 -20.50 0.10
N GLU A 66 9.22 -19.85 -1.08
CA GLU A 66 9.82 -18.52 -1.26
C GLU A 66 9.16 -17.47 -0.36
N LEU A 67 7.82 -17.44 -0.31
CA LEU A 67 7.06 -16.52 0.53
C LEU A 67 7.38 -16.70 2.02
N THR A 68 7.47 -17.96 2.48
CA THR A 68 7.88 -18.31 3.85
C THR A 68 9.28 -17.82 4.15
N ALA A 69 10.26 -18.08 3.27
CA ALA A 69 11.64 -17.64 3.48
C ALA A 69 11.77 -16.11 3.54
N ILE A 70 10.96 -15.37 2.80
CA ILE A 70 10.90 -13.91 2.90
C ILE A 70 10.34 -13.47 4.26
N HIS A 71 9.28 -14.12 4.74
CA HIS A 71 8.66 -13.81 6.04
C HIS A 71 9.61 -14.12 7.21
N GLU A 72 10.31 -15.25 7.20
CA GLU A 72 11.28 -15.61 8.25
C GLU A 72 12.42 -14.57 8.37
N ARG A 73 12.88 -14.02 7.25
CA ARG A 73 13.88 -12.92 7.22
C ARG A 73 13.33 -11.63 7.80
N PHE A 74 12.03 -11.39 7.63
CA PHE A 74 11.33 -10.26 8.20
C PHE A 74 11.23 -10.40 9.73
N GLU A 75 10.91 -11.60 10.23
CA GLU A 75 10.76 -11.88 11.66
C GLU A 75 12.09 -11.78 12.44
N HIS A 76 13.19 -12.21 11.84
CA HIS A 76 14.48 -12.33 12.53
C HIS A 76 15.42 -11.12 12.35
N ASP A 77 14.90 -9.98 11.87
CA ASP A 77 15.63 -8.74 11.56
C ASP A 77 17.08 -8.99 11.11
N SER A 78 17.25 -9.44 9.87
CA SER A 78 18.54 -9.86 9.34
C SER A 78 19.50 -8.70 9.00
N GLY A 79 19.24 -7.47 9.47
CA GLY A 79 19.98 -6.26 9.07
C GLY A 79 19.74 -5.87 7.61
N GLU A 80 18.66 -6.39 7.02
CA GLU A 80 18.23 -6.12 5.65
C GLU A 80 17.27 -4.94 5.57
N ASP A 81 17.11 -4.40 4.37
CA ASP A 81 16.08 -3.39 4.08
C ASP A 81 14.67 -4.03 4.20
N LEU A 82 14.00 -3.80 5.33
CA LEU A 82 12.64 -4.30 5.59
C LEU A 82 11.63 -3.83 4.54
N SER A 83 11.82 -2.64 3.94
CA SER A 83 10.97 -2.19 2.83
C SER A 83 11.18 -3.07 1.59
N ALA A 84 12.43 -3.47 1.32
CA ALA A 84 12.72 -4.39 0.23
C ALA A 84 12.11 -5.78 0.46
N LEU A 85 12.14 -6.29 1.70
CA LEU A 85 11.50 -7.55 2.09
C LEU A 85 9.96 -7.47 2.01
N ASN A 86 9.35 -6.40 2.50
CA ASN A 86 7.92 -6.13 2.36
C ASN A 86 7.48 -6.16 0.90
N ASN A 87 8.22 -5.44 0.05
CA ASN A 87 7.95 -5.40 -1.37
C ASN A 87 8.16 -6.78 -2.03
N ALA A 88 9.13 -7.58 -1.57
CA ALA A 88 9.32 -8.94 -2.06
C ALA A 88 8.14 -9.85 -1.70
N PHE A 89 7.68 -9.79 -0.45
CA PHE A 89 6.53 -10.54 0.05
C PHE A 89 5.28 -10.28 -0.81
N HIS A 90 4.89 -9.02 -0.99
CA HIS A 90 3.74 -8.67 -1.83
C HIS A 90 3.96 -8.99 -3.32
N ARG A 91 5.20 -8.95 -3.84
CA ARG A 91 5.48 -9.32 -5.24
C ARG A 91 5.14 -10.79 -5.52
N VAL A 92 5.50 -11.70 -4.62
CA VAL A 92 5.18 -13.12 -4.76
C VAL A 92 3.67 -13.32 -4.80
N ILE A 93 2.93 -12.73 -3.84
CA ILE A 93 1.46 -12.80 -3.79
C ILE A 93 0.83 -12.21 -5.07
N ASN A 94 1.27 -11.01 -5.46
CA ASN A 94 0.72 -10.30 -6.62
C ASN A 94 1.00 -11.02 -7.94
N SER A 95 2.02 -11.89 -8.01
CA SER A 95 2.35 -12.66 -9.21
C SER A 95 1.22 -13.61 -9.64
N ALA A 96 0.43 -14.12 -8.68
CA ALA A 96 -0.73 -14.97 -8.92
C ALA A 96 -1.89 -14.21 -9.61
N ALA A 97 -1.90 -12.88 -9.52
CA ALA A 97 -2.99 -12.08 -10.05
C ALA A 97 -2.88 -11.82 -11.57
N PRO A 98 -4.01 -11.73 -12.28
CA PRO A 98 -4.02 -11.46 -13.71
C PRO A 98 -3.50 -10.05 -14.01
N ARG A 99 -3.11 -9.83 -15.27
CA ARG A 99 -2.45 -8.59 -15.72
C ARG A 99 -3.19 -7.31 -15.29
N ARG A 100 -4.52 -7.30 -15.31
CA ARG A 100 -5.32 -6.12 -14.94
C ARG A 100 -5.28 -5.82 -13.45
N THR A 101 -5.34 -6.83 -12.59
CA THR A 101 -5.20 -6.65 -11.15
C THR A 101 -3.80 -6.18 -10.79
N ARG A 102 -2.75 -6.80 -11.34
CA ARG A 102 -1.36 -6.34 -11.15
C ARG A 102 -1.14 -4.90 -11.60
N TRP A 103 -1.72 -4.51 -12.73
CA TRP A 103 -1.67 -3.13 -13.21
C TRP A 103 -2.31 -2.16 -12.21
N LEU A 104 -3.50 -2.48 -11.68
CA LEU A 104 -4.18 -1.62 -10.71
C LEU A 104 -3.40 -1.52 -9.39
N LEU A 105 -2.90 -2.64 -8.87
CA LEU A 105 -2.05 -2.69 -7.68
C LEU A 105 -0.81 -1.79 -7.82
N SER A 106 -0.16 -1.80 -9.00
CA SER A 106 1.01 -0.94 -9.26
C SER A 106 0.70 0.56 -9.28
N HIS A 107 -0.57 0.95 -9.44
CA HIS A 107 -0.98 2.36 -9.34
C HIS A 107 -1.30 2.71 -7.89
N LEU A 108 -2.05 1.86 -7.20
CA LEU A 108 -2.44 2.05 -5.80
C LEU A 108 -1.22 2.15 -4.86
N VAL A 109 -0.19 1.34 -5.11
CA VAL A 109 1.05 1.37 -4.32
C VAL A 109 1.86 2.67 -4.54
N ARG A 110 1.75 3.31 -5.71
CA ARG A 110 2.48 4.55 -6.04
C ARG A 110 1.85 5.79 -5.45
N SER A 111 0.57 5.71 -5.10
CA SER A 111 -0.14 6.75 -4.36
C SER A 111 0.29 6.83 -2.89
N VAL A 112 1.07 5.85 -2.41
CA VAL A 112 1.66 5.82 -1.07
C VAL A 112 3.14 6.25 -1.15
N PRO A 113 3.63 7.16 -0.29
CA PRO A 113 5.04 7.56 -0.27
C PRO A 113 5.99 6.37 -0.03
N SER A 114 7.03 6.24 -0.86
CA SER A 114 7.88 5.05 -0.96
C SER A 114 8.83 4.76 0.22
N ARG A 115 8.73 5.52 1.32
CA ARG A 115 9.52 5.33 2.57
C ARG A 115 8.69 5.50 3.83
N TYR A 116 7.38 5.50 3.68
CA TYR A 116 6.44 5.78 4.76
C TYR A 116 6.66 4.85 5.97
N TYR A 117 6.98 3.58 5.74
CA TYR A 117 7.24 2.57 6.77
C TYR A 117 8.45 2.87 7.68
N GLU A 118 9.47 3.59 7.19
CA GLU A 118 10.68 3.93 7.98
C GLU A 118 10.36 4.86 9.17
N PHE A 119 9.20 5.52 9.14
CA PHE A 119 8.80 6.51 10.13
C PHE A 119 7.75 5.98 11.12
N ILE A 120 7.25 4.76 10.92
CA ILE A 120 6.25 4.15 11.81
C ILE A 120 6.97 3.32 12.87
N GLU A 121 6.91 3.78 14.11
CA GLU A 121 7.43 3.01 15.25
C GLU A 121 6.66 1.68 15.40
N GLY A 122 7.39 0.57 15.49
CA GLY A 122 6.83 -0.77 15.65
C GLY A 122 6.15 -1.36 14.41
N TRP A 123 6.28 -0.72 13.23
CA TRP A 123 5.72 -1.24 11.98
C TRP A 123 6.24 -2.63 11.62
N ASP A 124 7.52 -2.89 11.89
CA ASP A 124 8.13 -4.19 11.73
C ASP A 124 7.35 -5.29 12.46
N SER A 125 7.06 -5.11 13.74
CA SER A 125 6.32 -6.08 14.55
C SER A 125 4.89 -6.31 14.06
N GLN A 126 4.19 -5.25 13.63
CA GLN A 126 2.84 -5.35 13.09
C GLN A 126 2.83 -6.02 11.71
N ALA A 127 3.78 -5.65 10.85
CA ALA A 127 3.96 -6.26 9.54
C ALA A 127 4.28 -7.75 9.65
N VAL A 128 5.15 -8.16 10.59
CA VAL A 128 5.42 -9.58 10.88
C VAL A 128 4.14 -10.34 11.20
N GLN A 129 3.30 -9.80 12.10
CA GLN A 129 2.06 -10.45 12.53
C GLN A 129 1.05 -10.56 11.38
N HIS A 130 0.84 -9.48 10.64
CA HIS A 130 -0.09 -9.46 9.52
C HIS A 130 0.37 -10.37 8.36
N HIS A 131 1.67 -10.35 8.03
CA HIS A 131 2.23 -11.24 7.01
C HIS A 131 2.12 -12.71 7.43
N ALA A 132 2.29 -13.04 8.70
CA ALA A 132 2.11 -14.40 9.20
C ALA A 132 0.67 -14.91 8.95
N ALA A 133 -0.34 -14.09 9.24
CA ALA A 133 -1.75 -14.45 9.00
C ALA A 133 -2.05 -14.64 7.50
N ILE A 134 -1.50 -13.80 6.64
CA ILE A 134 -1.64 -13.93 5.18
C ILE A 134 -0.96 -15.23 4.69
N LEU A 135 0.27 -15.49 5.14
CA LEU A 135 1.03 -16.68 4.78
C LEU A 135 0.35 -17.96 5.26
N GLU A 136 -0.19 -17.98 6.48
CA GLU A 136 -0.94 -19.11 7.04
C GLU A 136 -2.14 -19.44 6.14
N ALA A 137 -2.94 -18.44 5.78
CA ALA A 137 -4.12 -18.65 4.94
C ALA A 137 -3.75 -19.11 3.52
N ILE A 138 -2.70 -18.54 2.92
CA ILE A 138 -2.19 -18.99 1.60
C ILE A 138 -1.70 -20.44 1.68
N SER A 139 -0.95 -20.78 2.72
CA SER A 139 -0.41 -22.14 2.93
C SER A 139 -1.52 -23.17 3.15
N ALA A 140 -2.58 -22.77 3.85
CA ALA A 140 -3.78 -23.57 4.06
C ALA A 140 -4.71 -23.65 2.84
N ARG A 141 -4.38 -22.94 1.74
CA ARG A 141 -5.23 -22.82 0.54
C ARG A 141 -6.61 -22.20 0.85
N ASP A 142 -6.69 -21.39 1.91
CA ASP A 142 -7.91 -20.66 2.31
C ASP A 142 -7.97 -19.30 1.59
N ALA A 143 -8.60 -19.29 0.41
CA ALA A 143 -8.74 -18.09 -0.40
C ALA A 143 -9.49 -16.96 0.32
N ASP A 144 -10.55 -17.30 1.07
CA ASP A 144 -11.34 -16.31 1.80
C ASP A 144 -10.58 -15.79 3.03
N GLY A 145 -9.83 -16.65 3.71
CA GLY A 145 -8.89 -16.26 4.78
C GLY A 145 -7.79 -15.33 4.29
N ALA A 146 -7.16 -15.66 3.16
CA ALA A 146 -6.09 -14.86 2.57
C ALA A 146 -6.59 -13.48 2.14
N ARG A 147 -7.81 -13.41 1.57
CA ARG A 147 -8.46 -12.13 1.27
C ARG A 147 -8.62 -11.26 2.51
N ARG A 148 -9.27 -11.79 3.56
CA ARG A 148 -9.55 -11.05 4.79
C ARG A 148 -8.26 -10.60 5.49
N ALA A 149 -7.26 -11.46 5.58
CA ALA A 149 -5.98 -11.14 6.20
C ALA A 149 -5.25 -10.00 5.47
N MET A 150 -5.30 -9.98 4.14
CA MET A 150 -4.70 -8.91 3.34
C MET A 150 -5.49 -7.59 3.43
N GLU A 151 -6.84 -7.66 3.43
CA GLU A 151 -7.68 -6.49 3.62
C GLU A 151 -7.41 -5.83 4.99
N GLU A 152 -7.32 -6.63 6.05
CA GLU A 152 -6.99 -6.16 7.40
C GLU A 152 -5.58 -5.55 7.46
N HIS A 153 -4.58 -6.22 6.87
CA HIS A 153 -3.21 -5.72 6.82
C HIS A 153 -3.14 -4.30 6.20
N LEU A 154 -3.88 -4.07 5.12
CA LEU A 154 -3.94 -2.78 4.42
C LEU A 154 -4.73 -1.74 5.22
N HIS A 155 -5.85 -2.12 5.83
CA HIS A 155 -6.64 -1.21 6.69
C HIS A 155 -5.81 -0.70 7.88
N GLN A 156 -5.13 -1.59 8.60
CA GLN A 156 -4.23 -1.21 9.69
C GLN A 156 -3.06 -0.35 9.21
N SER A 157 -2.54 -0.63 8.02
CA SER A 157 -1.51 0.21 7.39
C SER A 157 -2.03 1.62 7.08
N GLY A 158 -3.29 1.75 6.68
CA GLY A 158 -3.97 3.03 6.45
C GLY A 158 -4.19 3.83 7.73
N ILE A 159 -4.58 3.18 8.83
CA ILE A 159 -4.68 3.81 10.15
C ILE A 159 -3.31 4.34 10.59
N ALA A 160 -2.28 3.49 10.53
CA ALA A 160 -0.92 3.90 10.85
C ALA A 160 -0.48 5.08 9.97
N ALA A 161 -0.79 5.04 8.65
CA ALA A 161 -0.61 6.13 7.68
C ALA A 161 -1.17 7.46 8.14
N ALA A 162 -2.45 7.46 8.50
CA ALA A 162 -3.08 8.64 9.03
C ALA A 162 -2.40 9.13 10.31
N GLU A 163 -2.16 8.26 11.29
CA GLU A 163 -1.55 8.67 12.56
C GLU A 163 -0.16 9.30 12.40
N LEU A 164 0.67 8.76 11.52
CA LEU A 164 2.00 9.31 11.30
C LEU A 164 1.96 10.68 10.63
N LEU A 165 1.10 10.85 9.62
CA LEU A 165 0.90 12.16 8.98
C LEU A 165 0.42 13.20 9.99
N GLN A 166 -0.44 12.80 10.94
CA GLN A 166 -0.90 13.67 12.02
C GLN A 166 0.24 14.04 12.96
N ARG A 167 1.07 13.08 13.36
CA ARG A 167 2.26 13.35 14.20
C ARG A 167 3.26 14.29 13.53
N HIS A 168 3.32 14.29 12.20
CA HIS A 168 4.16 15.19 11.41
C HIS A 168 3.48 16.52 11.05
N GLY A 169 2.27 16.77 11.55
CA GLY A 169 1.57 18.04 11.38
C GLY A 169 1.01 18.27 9.98
N TYR A 170 0.74 17.21 9.20
CA TYR A 170 0.15 17.36 7.86
C TYR A 170 -1.23 18.04 7.89
N TRP A 171 -1.99 17.85 8.98
CA TRP A 171 -3.28 18.52 9.22
C TRP A 171 -3.22 19.58 10.33
N ASP A 172 -2.03 19.84 10.87
CA ASP A 172 -1.87 20.97 11.75
C ASP A 172 -1.99 22.19 10.85
N GLU A 173 -3.15 22.84 10.88
CA GLU A 173 -3.37 24.11 10.19
C GLU A 173 -2.13 24.98 10.43
N GLU A 174 -1.54 25.53 9.36
CA GLU A 174 -0.81 26.77 9.56
C GLU A 174 -1.75 27.66 10.36
N ALA A 175 -1.30 28.03 11.55
CA ALA A 175 -1.78 29.19 12.25
C ALA A 175 -1.59 30.38 11.29
N GLU A 176 -2.51 30.53 10.33
CA GLU A 176 -2.67 31.73 9.53
C GLU A 176 -3.24 32.79 10.46
N GLN A 177 -2.32 33.43 11.19
CA GLN A 177 -2.43 34.82 11.63
C GLN A 177 -1.76 35.72 10.59
#